data_AF-A0A7Y3LP80-F1
#
_entry.id   AF-A0A7Y3LP80-F1
#
_cell.length_a   1.000
_cell.length_b   1.000
_cell.length_c   1.000
_cell.angle_alpha   90.00
_cell.angle_beta   90.00
_cell.angle_gamma   90.00
#
_symmetry.space_group_name_H-M   'P 1'
#
loop_
_entity.id
_entity.type
_entity.pdbx_description
1 polymer ?
#
loop_
_entity_poly.entity_id
_entity_poly.type
_entity_poly.pdbx_seq_one_letter_code
_entity_poly.pdbx_strand_id
1 'polypeptide(L)'
;MTFDPPLLSAAIVVWTGWGNAQWPVREEAYLIEEFGSEIAAIILPQIRQLADSFYASGARFTIAGLKEMGDVAAGEFRKAHPEISEDAVRALAWCYTYDYK
;
A
#
# COMPACT_ATOMS: atom_id res chain seq x y z
N MET A 1 5.30 1.17 19.22
CA MET A 1 4.08 1.99 19.10
C MET A 1 3.45 1.61 17.78
N THR A 2 2.24 1.06 17.79
CA THR A 2 1.52 0.67 16.57
C THR A 2 0.45 1.72 16.33
N PHE A 3 0.38 2.29 15.13
CA PHE A 3 -0.63 3.29 14.81
C PHE A 3 -2.00 2.65 14.57
N ASP A 4 -3.06 3.45 14.72
CA ASP A 4 -4.42 3.00 14.47
C ASP A 4 -4.62 2.61 13.00
N PRO A 5 -5.37 1.53 12.70
CA PRO A 5 -5.57 1.05 11.33
C PRO A 5 -6.13 2.09 10.34
N PRO A 6 -7.05 3.00 10.72
CA PRO A 6 -7.49 4.08 9.85
C PRO A 6 -6.37 5.02 9.45
N LEU A 7 -5.46 5.34 10.38
CA LEU A 7 -4.31 6.20 10.09
C LEU A 7 -3.32 5.51 9.15
N LEU A 8 -3.02 4.24 9.38
CA LEU A 8 -2.18 3.43 8.47
C LEU A 8 -2.78 3.36 7.07
N SER A 9 -4.10 3.19 6.98
CA SER A 9 -4.82 3.16 5.71
C SER A 9 -4.71 4.50 4.95
N ALA A 10 -4.96 5.62 5.64
CA ALA A 10 -4.83 6.95 5.06
C ALA A 10 -3.37 7.23 4.62
N ALA A 11 -2.40 6.84 5.45
CA ALA A 11 -0.98 7.00 5.13
C ALA A 11 -0.57 6.20 3.90
N ILE A 12 -1.08 4.97 3.70
CA ILE A 12 -0.82 4.19 2.47
C ILE A 12 -1.36 4.93 1.24
N VAL A 13 -2.57 5.48 1.30
CA VAL A 13 -3.18 6.21 0.18
C VAL A 13 -2.35 7.45 -0.17
N VAL A 14 -1.95 8.23 0.83
CA VAL A 14 -1.14 9.44 0.65
C VAL A 14 0.26 9.09 0.12
N TRP A 15 0.94 8.15 0.75
CA TRP A 15 2.29 7.71 0.38
C TRP A 15 2.36 7.19 -1.05
N THR A 16 1.39 6.40 -1.48
CA THR A 16 1.34 5.86 -2.84
C THR A 16 0.97 6.91 -3.88
N GLY A 17 0.33 8.01 -3.48
CA GLY A 17 -0.23 9.02 -4.37
C GLY A 17 -1.54 8.58 -5.02
N TRP A 18 -2.21 7.57 -4.47
CA TRP A 18 -3.44 7.02 -5.03
C TRP A 18 -4.54 8.09 -5.16
N GLY A 19 -5.16 8.15 -6.33
CA GLY A 19 -6.21 9.12 -6.65
C GLY A 19 -5.72 10.52 -7.06
N ASN A 20 -4.45 10.85 -6.82
CA ASN A 20 -3.87 12.17 -7.12
C ASN A 20 -2.75 12.12 -8.16
N ALA A 21 -1.94 11.06 -8.17
CA ALA A 21 -0.81 10.90 -9.09
C ALA A 21 -1.15 10.00 -10.29
N GLN A 22 -0.52 10.26 -11.44
CA GLN A 22 -0.69 9.43 -12.64
C GLN A 22 0.05 8.08 -12.56
N TRP A 23 1.05 7.98 -11.68
CA TRP A 23 1.81 6.77 -11.38
C TRP A 23 2.13 6.68 -9.88
N PRO A 24 2.40 5.47 -9.35
CA PRO A 24 2.76 5.30 -7.95
C PRO A 24 4.03 6.06 -7.61
N VAL A 25 3.97 6.91 -6.59
CA VAL A 25 5.13 7.72 -6.16
C VAL A 25 5.90 7.06 -5.02
N ARG A 26 5.19 6.62 -3.96
CA ARG A 26 5.80 6.04 -2.75
C ARG A 26 6.78 7.00 -2.07
N GLU A 27 6.41 8.27 -2.00
CA GLU A 27 7.27 9.35 -1.52
C GLU A 27 6.96 9.72 -0.06
N GLU A 28 8.02 9.79 0.75
CA GLU A 28 7.91 10.22 2.16
C GLU A 28 7.47 11.69 2.26
N ALA A 29 7.84 12.53 1.28
CA ALA A 29 7.45 13.94 1.26
C ALA A 29 5.93 14.15 1.38
N TYR A 30 5.12 13.25 0.79
CA TYR A 30 3.66 13.36 0.86
C TYR A 30 3.13 13.04 2.27
N LEU A 31 3.80 12.12 2.98
CA LEU A 31 3.49 11.85 4.38
C LEU A 31 3.90 13.02 5.28
N ILE A 32 5.03 13.65 5.00
CA ILE A 32 5.49 14.82 5.75
C ILE A 32 4.52 16.00 5.55
N GLU A 33 4.04 16.20 4.33
CA GLU A 33 3.08 17.26 3.99
C GLU A 33 1.73 17.06 4.71
N GLU A 34 1.21 15.83 4.72
CA GLU A 34 -0.10 15.54 5.31
C GLU A 34 -0.06 15.36 6.84
N PHE A 35 0.92 14.62 7.37
CA PHE A 35 0.96 14.20 8.78
C PHE A 35 2.06 14.88 9.61
N GLY A 36 2.95 15.63 8.97
CA GLY A 36 4.13 16.21 9.63
C GLY A 36 5.30 15.23 9.74
N SER A 37 6.51 15.78 9.85
CA SER A 37 7.77 15.01 9.80
C SER A 37 7.92 13.98 10.91
N GLU A 38 7.49 14.30 12.13
CA GLU A 38 7.59 13.39 13.27
C GLU A 38 6.70 12.15 13.09
N ILE A 39 5.45 12.33 12.66
CA ILE A 39 4.53 11.21 12.42
C ILE A 39 4.98 10.43 11.18
N ALA A 40 5.37 11.12 10.11
CA ALA A 40 5.87 10.51 8.87
C ALA A 40 7.03 9.54 9.15
N ALA A 41 8.00 9.95 9.96
CA ALA A 41 9.15 9.13 10.32
C ALA A 41 8.77 7.83 11.08
N ILE A 42 7.69 7.87 11.87
CA ILE A 42 7.24 6.72 12.66
C ILE A 42 6.31 5.81 11.83
N ILE A 43 5.49 6.38 10.95
CA ILE A 43 4.47 5.63 10.18
C ILE A 43 5.06 4.99 8.92
N LEU A 44 6.06 5.63 8.30
CA LEU A 44 6.71 5.14 7.09
C LEU A 44 7.21 3.69 7.20
N PRO A 45 7.94 3.26 8.24
CA PRO A 45 8.36 1.86 8.35
C PRO A 45 7.18 0.89 8.50
N GLN A 46 6.06 1.31 9.09
CA GLN A 46 4.88 0.46 9.28
C GLN A 46 4.14 0.24 7.96
N ILE A 47 3.90 1.31 7.19
CA ILE A 47 3.25 1.18 5.87
C ILE A 47 4.14 0.43 4.87
N ARG A 48 5.47 0.54 5.00
CA ARG A 48 6.41 -0.27 4.21
C ARG A 48 6.31 -1.76 4.55
N GLN A 49 6.20 -2.11 5.83
CA GLN A 49 5.97 -3.51 6.22
C GLN A 49 4.64 -4.06 5.68
N LEU A 50 3.58 -3.25 5.68
CA LEU A 50 2.31 -3.62 5.07
C LEU A 50 2.44 -3.79 3.54
N ALA A 51 3.15 -2.88 2.87
CA ALA A 51 3.45 -3.02 1.46
C ALA A 51 4.26 -4.29 1.17
N ASP A 52 5.32 -4.57 1.93
CA ASP A 52 6.11 -5.80 1.79
C ASP A 52 5.24 -7.05 2.01
N SER A 53 4.34 -7.02 3.00
CA SER A 53 3.36 -8.09 3.24
C SER A 53 2.41 -8.29 2.06
N PHE A 54 2.03 -7.23 1.33
CA PHE A 54 1.24 -7.33 0.10
C PHE A 54 2.04 -8.00 -1.02
N TYR A 55 3.32 -7.62 -1.16
CA TYR A 55 4.22 -8.15 -2.20
C TYR A 55 4.71 -9.56 -1.91
N ALA A 56 4.59 -10.03 -0.67
CA ALA A 56 4.89 -11.39 -0.26
C ALA A 56 3.89 -12.43 -0.81
N SER A 57 2.75 -11.98 -1.37
CA SER A 57 1.80 -12.87 -2.04
C SER A 57 2.50 -13.69 -3.12
N GLY A 58 2.13 -14.97 -3.20
CA GLY A 58 2.65 -15.89 -4.22
C GLY A 58 2.15 -15.59 -5.63
N ALA A 59 1.23 -14.61 -5.79
CA ALA A 59 0.51 -14.33 -7.02
C ALA A 59 1.43 -14.12 -8.24
N ARG A 60 2.57 -13.43 -8.07
CA ARG A 60 3.55 -13.23 -9.15
C ARG A 60 4.16 -14.50 -9.73
N PHE A 61 4.13 -15.61 -9.00
CA PHE A 61 4.71 -16.87 -9.45
C PHE A 61 3.71 -17.76 -10.18
N THR A 62 2.41 -17.47 -10.07
CA THR A 62 1.33 -18.36 -10.55
C THR A 62 0.38 -17.68 -11.51
N ILE A 63 0.31 -16.35 -11.53
CA ILE A 63 -0.64 -15.57 -12.33
C ILE A 63 0.08 -14.78 -13.42
N ALA A 64 -0.32 -15.00 -14.68
CA ALA A 64 0.29 -14.35 -15.84
C ALA A 64 -0.26 -12.94 -16.12
N GLY A 65 -1.50 -12.65 -15.72
CA GLY A 65 -2.15 -11.36 -15.96
C GLY A 65 -1.87 -10.37 -14.83
N LEU A 66 -1.29 -9.20 -15.12
CA LEU A 66 -0.97 -8.18 -14.12
C LEU A 66 -2.17 -7.78 -13.25
N LYS A 67 -3.33 -7.55 -13.88
CA LYS A 67 -4.56 -7.20 -13.17
C LYS A 67 -4.99 -8.32 -12.22
N GLU A 68 -5.02 -9.55 -12.71
CA GLU A 68 -5.42 -10.72 -11.93
C GLU A 68 -4.44 -11.00 -10.79
N MET A 69 -3.15 -10.77 -11.03
CA MET A 69 -2.08 -10.89 -10.04
C MET A 69 -2.29 -9.87 -8.91
N GLY A 70 -2.62 -8.62 -9.25
CA GLY A 70 -2.99 -7.59 -8.27
C GLY A 70 -4.28 -7.92 -7.51
N ASP A 71 -5.31 -8.45 -8.18
CA ASP A 71 -6.58 -8.83 -7.56
C ASP A 71 -6.41 -9.98 -6.55
N VAL A 72 -5.59 -11.00 -6.89
CA VAL A 72 -5.26 -12.11 -6.00
C VAL A 72 -4.46 -11.64 -4.80
N ALA A 73 -3.39 -10.86 -5.02
CA ALA A 73 -2.59 -10.29 -3.94
C ALA A 73 -3.44 -9.44 -2.99
N ALA A 74 -4.33 -8.60 -3.53
CA ALA A 74 -5.29 -7.83 -2.74
C ALA A 74 -6.26 -8.72 -1.96
N GLY A 75 -6.73 -9.82 -2.53
CA GLY A 75 -7.59 -10.78 -1.85
C GLY A 75 -6.92 -11.46 -0.66
N GLU A 76 -5.66 -11.87 -0.81
CA GLU A 76 -4.86 -12.45 0.29
C GLU A 76 -4.57 -11.40 1.36
N PHE A 77 -4.17 -10.20 0.95
CA PHE A 77 -3.86 -9.11 1.87
C PHE A 77 -5.07 -8.71 2.73
N ARG A 78 -6.27 -8.58 2.15
CA ARG A 78 -7.50 -8.26 2.91
C ARG A 78 -7.83 -9.31 3.98
N LYS A 79 -7.53 -10.58 3.73
CA LYS A 79 -7.75 -11.65 4.72
C LYS A 79 -6.76 -11.55 5.88
N ALA A 80 -5.53 -11.14 5.60
CA ALA A 80 -4.48 -10.98 6.60
C ALA A 80 -4.61 -9.68 7.40
N HIS A 81 -5.07 -8.61 6.77
CA HIS A 81 -5.18 -7.25 7.33
C HIS A 81 -6.58 -6.67 7.12
N PRO A 82 -7.65 -7.27 7.68
CA PRO A 82 -9.02 -6.81 7.51
C PRO A 82 -9.29 -5.40 8.06
N GLU A 83 -8.40 -4.89 8.90
CA GLU A 83 -8.43 -3.54 9.47
C GLU A 83 -7.97 -2.45 8.51
N ILE A 84 -7.32 -2.82 7.40
CA ILE A 84 -6.84 -1.88 6.38
C ILE A 84 -7.94 -1.60 5.36
N SER A 85 -8.14 -0.31 5.05
CA SER A 85 -9.23 0.12 4.19
C SER A 85 -9.10 -0.39 2.75
N GLU A 86 -10.24 -0.53 2.07
CA GLU A 86 -10.28 -0.96 0.68
C GLU A 86 -9.48 -0.03 -0.25
N ASP A 87 -9.48 1.28 0.00
CA ASP A 87 -8.71 2.24 -0.79
C ASP A 87 -7.21 2.04 -0.62
N ALA A 88 -6.74 1.75 0.59
CA ALA A 88 -5.34 1.43 0.84
C ALA A 88 -4.92 0.12 0.14
N VAL A 89 -5.77 -0.90 0.15
CA VAL A 89 -5.51 -2.15 -0.57
C VAL A 89 -5.45 -1.92 -2.08
N ARG A 90 -6.36 -1.11 -2.64
CA ARG A 90 -6.35 -0.75 -4.07
C ARG A 90 -5.11 0.05 -4.44
N ALA A 91 -4.70 0.98 -3.59
CA ALA A 91 -3.47 1.73 -3.76
C ALA A 91 -2.23 0.81 -3.84
N LEU A 92 -2.14 -0.19 -2.96
CA LEU A 92 -1.06 -1.18 -3.00
C LEU A 92 -1.14 -2.07 -4.25
N ALA A 93 -2.33 -2.52 -4.64
CA ALA A 93 -2.52 -3.28 -5.88
C ALA A 93 -2.10 -2.48 -7.12
N TRP A 94 -2.41 -1.18 -7.15
CA TRP A 94 -1.97 -0.28 -8.20
C TRP A 94 -0.45 -0.19 -8.27
N CYS A 95 0.22 0.03 -7.13
CA CYS A 95 1.69 0.00 -7.05
C CYS A 95 2.24 -1.33 -7.60
N TYR A 96 1.68 -2.44 -7.15
CA TYR A 96 2.09 -3.78 -7.53
C TYR A 96 1.96 -4.02 -9.04
N THR A 97 0.82 -3.65 -9.65
CA THR A 97 0.65 -3.82 -11.10
C THR A 97 1.63 -2.98 -11.92
N TYR A 98 2.05 -1.80 -11.43
CA TYR A 98 3.05 -0.97 -12.11
C TYR A 98 4.46 -1.54 -11.99
N ASP A 99 4.82 -2.11 -10.84
CA ASP A 99 6.15 -2.69 -10.61
C ASP A 99 6.42 -3.94 -11.44
N TYR A 100 5.37 -4.67 -11.84
CA TYR A 100 5.47 -5.89 -12.66
C TYR A 100 5.05 -5.68 -14.12
N LYS A 101 4.67 -4.46 -14.51
CA LYS A 101 4.31 -4.11 -15.91
C LYS A 101 5.54 -4.03 -16.80
#